data_AF-A0A4Q5P823-F1
#
_entry.id   AF-A0A4Q5P823-F1
#
_cell.length_a   1.000
_cell.length_b   1.000
_cell.length_c   1.000
_cell.angle_alpha   90.00
_cell.angle_beta   90.00
_cell.angle_gamma   90.00
#
_symmetry.space_group_name_H-M   'P 1'
#
loop_
_entity.id
_entity.type
_entity.pdbx_description
1 polymer ?
#
loop_
_entity_poly.entity_id
_entity_poly.type
_entity_poly.pdbx_seq_one_letter_code
_entity_poly.pdbx_strand_id
1 'polypeptide(L)'
;MKRVVAWALLAVCAGLALAGCGSLGYYWQAASGHVGVMRAARPVPDWLQDAGTPEALKSRLVLAQRIRRFASAELGLPDNASYTAYADLQRAAVVWNVVAAPAYSLNLKTWCFPVAGCVGYRGYYAEAAAHAEAATQIAAGFEVTVYPVHAYSTLGWMNWAGGDPLLSTFIGYPEGELARIVFHELAHQVVYVPDDTAFNESFATAVERLGGARWLQREGSEAARAEYAAFDARRQQFRALSLQTRRDLAAVYASKEAQAGDWASVAAQKAAAMDDFRARYAGWPGPRQGAYDAWVARANNATFAAQGVYDDRVPQFEALFVQEGRDWPRFHAAVKRLAAMPKAERDAALKRIDRIAGAARPASAAMIGPSIPARPHGDHGA
;
A
#
# COMPACT_ATOMS: atom_id res chain seq x y z
N MET A 1 33.24 -22.72 -38.50
CA MET A 1 33.38 -22.46 -37.05
C MET A 1 33.64 -20.98 -36.73
N LYS A 2 34.70 -20.33 -37.23
CA LYS A 2 35.03 -18.92 -36.90
C LYS A 2 33.91 -17.90 -37.18
N ARG A 3 33.17 -18.04 -38.29
CA ARG A 3 32.03 -17.16 -38.63
C ARG A 3 30.82 -17.33 -37.70
N VAL A 4 30.52 -18.56 -37.28
CA VAL A 4 29.39 -18.84 -36.36
C VAL A 4 29.67 -18.27 -34.96
N VAL A 5 30.92 -18.34 -34.49
CA VAL A 5 31.35 -17.74 -33.23
C VAL A 5 31.26 -16.21 -33.27
N ALA A 6 31.62 -15.57 -34.40
CA ALA A 6 31.50 -14.12 -34.56
C ALA A 6 30.03 -13.64 -34.54
N TRP A 7 29.11 -14.37 -35.20
CA TRP A 7 27.68 -14.05 -35.16
C TRP A 7 27.07 -14.28 -33.77
N ALA A 8 27.49 -15.32 -33.05
CA ALA A 8 27.07 -15.56 -31.67
C ALA A 8 27.55 -14.44 -30.73
N LEU A 9 28.80 -13.98 -30.87
CA LEU A 9 29.34 -12.86 -30.09
C LEU A 9 28.65 -11.54 -30.41
N LEU A 10 28.34 -11.26 -31.68
CA LEU A 10 27.56 -10.09 -32.08
C LEU A 10 26.13 -10.13 -31.53
N ALA A 11 25.47 -11.28 -31.55
CA ALA A 11 24.14 -11.46 -30.96
C ALA A 11 24.16 -11.30 -29.43
N VAL A 12 25.20 -11.79 -28.76
CA VAL A 12 25.40 -11.61 -27.31
C VAL A 12 25.68 -10.13 -26.98
N CYS A 13 26.56 -9.46 -27.72
CA CYS A 13 26.83 -8.03 -27.53
C CYS A 13 25.60 -7.16 -27.82
N ALA A 14 24.83 -7.47 -28.87
CA ALA A 14 23.57 -6.80 -29.16
C ALA A 14 22.53 -7.04 -28.05
N GLY A 15 22.45 -8.27 -27.52
CA GLY A 15 21.59 -8.62 -26.39
C GLY A 15 21.99 -7.87 -25.10
N LEU A 16 23.29 -7.75 -24.82
CA LEU A 16 23.81 -6.99 -23.68
C LEU A 16 23.60 -5.48 -23.82
N ALA A 17 23.76 -4.92 -25.03
CA ALA A 17 23.49 -3.51 -25.30
C ALA A 17 22.00 -3.18 -25.20
N LEU A 18 21.11 -4.07 -25.67
CA LEU A 18 19.65 -3.92 -25.54
C LEU A 18 19.19 -4.04 -24.08
N ALA A 19 19.77 -4.96 -23.30
CA ALA A 19 19.50 -5.07 -21.87
C ALA A 19 19.99 -3.84 -21.09
N GLY A 20 21.16 -3.30 -21.45
CA GLY A 20 21.69 -2.05 -20.91
C GLY A 20 20.81 -0.83 -21.21
N CYS A 21 20.35 -0.68 -22.45
CA CYS A 21 19.45 0.40 -22.86
C CYS A 21 18.09 0.36 -22.16
N GLY A 22 17.52 -0.84 -21.94
CA GLY A 22 16.26 -0.99 -21.20
C GLY A 22 16.36 -0.54 -19.74
N SER A 23 17.52 -0.74 -19.11
CA SER A 23 17.78 -0.28 -17.74
C SER A 23 18.01 1.24 -17.67
N LEU A 24 18.77 1.80 -18.62
CA LEU A 24 18.98 3.25 -18.75
C LEU A 24 17.68 4.02 -19.00
N GLY A 25 16.85 3.54 -19.93
CA GLY A 25 15.54 4.16 -20.21
C GLY A 25 14.62 4.17 -18.99
N TYR A 26 14.66 3.12 -18.17
CA TYR A 26 13.90 3.05 -16.93
C TYR A 26 14.38 4.07 -15.87
N TYR A 27 15.69 4.19 -15.67
CA TYR A 27 16.21 5.18 -14.72
C TYR A 27 15.99 6.60 -15.21
N TRP A 28 16.08 6.84 -16.51
CA TRP A 28 15.76 8.13 -17.11
C TRP A 28 14.30 8.53 -16.91
N GLN A 29 13.34 7.62 -17.14
CA GLN A 29 11.93 7.93 -16.86
C GLN A 29 11.67 8.19 -15.36
N ALA A 30 12.33 7.44 -14.47
CA ALA A 30 12.18 7.65 -13.03
C ALA A 30 12.73 9.01 -12.60
N ALA A 31 13.92 9.39 -13.08
CA ALA A 31 14.54 10.68 -12.78
C ALA A 31 13.74 11.84 -13.38
N SER A 32 13.41 11.78 -14.67
CA SER A 32 12.64 12.84 -15.33
C SER A 32 11.25 13.00 -14.74
N GLY A 33 10.57 11.90 -14.43
CA GLY A 33 9.25 11.91 -13.79
C GLY A 33 9.28 12.53 -12.40
N HIS A 34 10.27 12.17 -11.58
CA HIS A 34 10.45 12.76 -10.26
C HIS A 34 10.76 14.27 -10.34
N VAL A 35 11.67 14.68 -11.24
CA VAL A 35 11.93 16.10 -11.50
C VAL A 35 10.66 16.83 -11.94
N GLY A 36 9.80 16.19 -12.74
CA GLY A 36 8.50 16.73 -13.12
C GLY A 36 7.59 17.01 -11.92
N VAL A 37 7.52 16.08 -10.96
CA VAL A 37 6.79 16.28 -9.69
C VAL A 37 7.37 17.46 -8.91
N MET A 38 8.68 17.52 -8.76
CA MET A 38 9.34 18.59 -7.99
C MET A 38 9.18 19.96 -8.65
N ARG A 39 9.18 20.04 -9.99
CA ARG A 39 8.92 21.28 -10.72
C ARG A 39 7.47 21.76 -10.59
N ALA A 40 6.52 20.84 -10.45
CA ALA A 40 5.12 21.17 -10.21
C ALA A 40 4.87 21.59 -8.75
N ALA A 41 5.80 21.31 -7.84
CA ALA A 41 5.67 21.65 -6.43
C ALA A 41 5.89 23.14 -6.19
N ARG A 42 4.90 23.77 -5.56
CA ARG A 42 4.97 25.16 -5.09
C ARG A 42 4.67 25.21 -3.58
N PRO A 43 5.37 26.04 -2.79
CA PRO A 43 5.15 26.15 -1.35
C PRO A 43 3.69 26.39 -1.00
N VAL A 44 3.19 25.73 0.06
CA VAL A 44 1.79 25.89 0.49
C VAL A 44 1.43 27.35 0.82
N PRO A 45 2.27 28.16 1.49
CA PRO A 45 1.96 29.57 1.74
C PRO A 45 1.64 30.35 0.45
N ASP A 46 2.35 30.07 -0.64
CA ASP A 46 2.15 30.76 -1.90
C ASP A 46 0.80 30.40 -2.53
N TRP A 47 0.36 29.14 -2.43
CA TRP A 47 -0.99 28.72 -2.84
C TRP A 47 -2.08 29.40 -2.02
N LEU A 48 -1.86 29.61 -0.72
CA LEU A 48 -2.84 30.26 0.15
C LEU A 48 -2.98 31.75 -0.16
N GLN A 49 -1.88 32.42 -0.52
CA GLN A 49 -1.85 33.84 -0.87
C GLN A 49 -2.37 34.13 -2.29
N ASP A 50 -2.33 33.14 -3.18
CA ASP A 50 -2.79 33.29 -4.56
C ASP A 50 -4.32 33.45 -4.64
N ALA A 51 -4.79 34.56 -5.20
CA ALA A 51 -6.21 34.87 -5.37
C ALA A 51 -6.92 33.93 -6.36
N GLY A 52 -6.18 33.31 -7.29
CA GLY A 52 -6.72 32.37 -8.26
C GLY A 52 -6.89 30.95 -7.73
N THR A 53 -6.35 30.64 -6.55
CA THR A 53 -6.44 29.29 -5.97
C THR A 53 -7.86 29.04 -5.44
N PRO A 54 -8.54 27.95 -5.88
CA PRO A 54 -9.88 27.63 -5.40
C PRO A 54 -9.95 27.47 -3.87
N GLU A 55 -11.00 28.00 -3.25
CA GLU A 55 -11.15 27.99 -1.79
C GLU A 55 -11.18 26.57 -1.20
N ALA A 56 -11.78 25.63 -1.94
CA ALA A 56 -11.75 24.22 -1.56
C ALA A 56 -10.31 23.70 -1.44
N LEU A 57 -9.42 24.02 -2.40
CA LEU A 57 -8.02 23.62 -2.32
C LEU A 57 -7.31 24.30 -1.14
N LYS A 58 -7.53 25.61 -0.91
CA LYS A 58 -6.95 26.31 0.25
C LYS A 58 -7.33 25.64 1.57
N SER A 59 -8.60 25.29 1.74
CA SER A 59 -9.11 24.58 2.91
C SER A 59 -8.41 23.22 3.09
N ARG A 60 -8.21 22.46 2.01
CA ARG A 60 -7.50 21.17 2.04
C ARG A 60 -6.02 21.33 2.38
N LEU A 61 -5.35 22.36 1.85
CA LEU A 61 -3.94 22.64 2.16
C LEU A 61 -3.75 23.06 3.62
N VAL A 62 -4.63 23.91 4.17
CA VAL A 62 -4.62 24.28 5.59
C VAL A 62 -4.81 23.05 6.48
N LEU A 63 -5.74 22.18 6.14
CA LEU A 63 -5.95 20.90 6.84
C LEU A 63 -4.69 20.03 6.79
N ALA A 64 -4.10 19.84 5.62
CA ALA A 64 -2.88 19.06 5.46
C ALA A 64 -1.72 19.61 6.30
N GLN A 65 -1.57 20.94 6.38
CA GLN A 65 -0.57 21.57 7.25
C GLN A 65 -0.83 21.31 8.74
N ARG A 66 -2.09 21.29 9.19
CA ARG A 66 -2.44 20.91 10.58
C ARG A 66 -2.09 19.45 10.86
N ILE A 67 -2.45 18.56 9.95
CA ILE A 67 -2.12 17.12 10.01
C ILE A 67 -0.60 16.94 10.13
N ARG A 68 0.18 17.59 9.25
CA ARG A 68 1.65 17.52 9.28
C ARG A 68 2.21 17.97 10.63
N ARG A 69 1.75 19.11 11.16
CA ARG A 69 2.19 19.60 12.49
C ARG A 69 1.86 18.63 13.61
N PHE A 70 0.67 18.02 13.57
CA PHE A 70 0.28 16.99 14.53
C PHE A 70 1.17 15.74 14.42
N ALA A 71 1.50 15.31 13.20
CA ALA A 71 2.44 14.22 12.97
C ALA A 71 3.75 14.44 13.74
N SER A 72 4.36 15.62 13.60
CA SER A 72 5.61 15.92 14.28
C SER A 72 5.45 16.11 15.79
N ALA A 73 4.48 16.93 16.22
CA ALA A 73 4.32 17.32 17.61
C ALA A 73 3.74 16.21 18.51
N GLU A 74 2.84 15.38 17.97
CA GLU A 74 2.04 14.44 18.77
C GLU A 74 2.38 12.97 18.50
N LEU A 75 2.91 12.67 17.30
CA LEU A 75 3.26 11.31 16.89
C LEU A 75 4.77 11.07 16.83
N GLY A 76 5.60 12.10 17.09
CA GLY A 76 7.06 11.99 17.01
C GLY A 76 7.57 11.61 15.62
N LEU A 77 6.82 11.97 14.58
CA LEU A 77 7.23 11.83 13.18
C LEU A 77 8.15 13.00 12.77
N PRO A 78 8.89 12.89 11.65
CA PRO A 78 9.87 13.91 11.29
C PRO A 78 9.24 15.29 11.07
N ASP A 79 9.93 16.34 11.52
CA ASP A 79 9.65 17.73 11.13
C ASP A 79 10.68 18.17 10.10
N ASN A 80 10.38 17.94 8.81
CA ASN A 80 11.31 18.16 7.70
C ASN A 80 10.62 18.78 6.47
N ALA A 81 11.27 18.83 5.31
CA ALA A 81 10.70 19.53 4.16
C ALA A 81 9.44 18.85 3.57
N SER A 82 9.20 17.56 3.85
CA SER A 82 8.03 16.85 3.32
C SER A 82 6.70 17.52 3.74
N TYR A 83 5.78 17.54 2.78
CA TYR A 83 4.44 18.09 2.85
C TYR A 83 4.38 19.59 3.17
N THR A 84 5.44 20.35 2.90
CA THR A 84 5.45 21.83 3.00
C THR A 84 5.09 22.53 1.68
N ALA A 85 5.11 21.78 0.57
CA ALA A 85 4.72 22.20 -0.77
C ALA A 85 3.55 21.37 -1.30
N TYR A 86 2.85 21.87 -2.33
CA TYR A 86 1.81 21.16 -3.06
C TYR A 86 2.14 21.15 -4.56
N ALA A 87 2.02 19.98 -5.17
CA ALA A 87 2.20 19.75 -6.60
C ALA A 87 0.87 19.30 -7.22
N ASP A 88 0.35 20.15 -8.12
CA ASP A 88 -0.78 19.78 -8.96
C ASP A 88 -0.29 19.04 -10.21
N LEU A 89 -0.43 17.71 -10.19
CA LEU A 89 0.11 16.85 -11.22
C LEU A 89 -0.75 16.77 -12.49
N GLN A 90 -2.01 17.23 -12.44
CA GLN A 90 -2.97 17.13 -13.56
C GLN A 90 -3.11 15.69 -14.12
N ARG A 91 -3.04 14.69 -13.23
CA ARG A 91 -3.17 13.25 -13.55
C ARG A 91 -3.68 12.47 -12.34
N ALA A 92 -4.22 11.28 -12.56
CA ALA A 92 -4.88 10.47 -11.53
C ALA A 92 -3.91 9.78 -10.54
N ALA A 93 -2.65 9.61 -10.92
CA ALA A 93 -1.64 8.90 -10.13
C ALA A 93 -0.27 9.56 -10.27
N VAL A 94 0.54 9.51 -9.21
CA VAL A 94 1.92 10.01 -9.25
C VAL A 94 2.84 9.02 -9.94
N VAL A 95 2.58 7.73 -9.72
CA VAL A 95 3.30 6.60 -10.30
C VAL A 95 2.29 5.49 -10.59
N TRP A 96 2.56 4.69 -11.59
CA TRP A 96 1.85 3.47 -11.94
C TRP A 96 2.73 2.27 -11.63
N ASN A 97 2.30 1.42 -10.70
CA ASN A 97 3.05 0.24 -10.31
C ASN A 97 2.65 -0.94 -11.18
N VAL A 98 3.65 -1.66 -11.66
CA VAL A 98 3.52 -2.96 -12.30
C VAL A 98 3.91 -4.03 -11.29
N VAL A 99 3.03 -5.00 -11.09
CA VAL A 99 3.29 -6.21 -10.30
C VAL A 99 3.04 -7.42 -11.18
N ALA A 100 3.86 -8.46 -11.03
CA ALA A 100 3.77 -9.67 -11.83
C ALA A 100 3.93 -10.90 -10.92
N ALA A 101 3.16 -11.95 -11.18
CA ALA A 101 3.24 -13.22 -10.45
C ALA A 101 3.07 -14.41 -11.42
N PRO A 102 3.72 -15.56 -11.18
CA PRO A 102 3.45 -16.76 -11.96
C PRO A 102 1.98 -17.19 -11.89
N ALA A 103 1.48 -17.87 -12.93
CA ALA A 103 0.08 -18.27 -13.05
C ALA A 103 -0.43 -19.16 -11.90
N TYR A 104 0.46 -19.83 -11.15
CA TYR A 104 0.11 -20.68 -10.00
C TYR A 104 0.94 -20.34 -8.76
N SER A 105 1.19 -19.06 -8.52
CA SER A 105 1.92 -18.60 -7.35
C SER A 105 1.45 -17.21 -6.91
N LEU A 106 1.50 -16.96 -5.61
CA LEU A 106 1.32 -15.62 -5.02
C LEU A 106 2.66 -14.95 -4.71
N ASN A 107 3.78 -15.47 -5.23
CA ASN A 107 5.08 -14.85 -5.10
C ASN A 107 5.27 -13.84 -6.24
N LEU A 108 5.42 -12.57 -5.87
CA LEU A 108 5.69 -11.51 -6.84
C LEU A 108 7.08 -11.69 -7.45
N LYS A 109 7.17 -11.39 -8.74
CA LYS A 109 8.43 -11.08 -9.41
C LYS A 109 9.08 -9.90 -8.68
N THR A 110 10.37 -10.03 -8.41
CA THR A 110 11.15 -8.97 -7.77
C THR A 110 11.93 -8.17 -8.80
N TRP A 111 11.97 -6.85 -8.61
CA TRP A 111 12.88 -5.95 -9.30
C TRP A 111 13.84 -5.37 -8.28
N CYS A 112 15.14 -5.42 -8.58
CA CYS A 112 16.19 -4.99 -7.68
C CYS A 112 16.78 -3.65 -8.13
N PHE A 113 16.86 -2.72 -7.17
CA PHE A 113 17.37 -1.37 -7.36
C PHE A 113 18.56 -1.13 -6.43
N PRO A 114 19.56 -0.32 -6.85
CA PRO A 114 20.78 -0.12 -6.06
C PRO A 114 20.54 0.39 -4.63
N VAL A 115 19.51 1.22 -4.43
CA VAL A 115 19.27 1.87 -3.14
C VAL A 115 18.05 1.30 -2.38
N ALA A 116 16.98 0.94 -3.09
CA ALA A 116 15.76 0.41 -2.47
C ALA A 116 15.82 -1.12 -2.20
N GLY A 117 16.83 -1.81 -2.73
CA GLY A 117 16.88 -3.27 -2.71
C GLY A 117 15.90 -3.89 -3.71
N CYS A 118 15.52 -5.13 -3.47
CA CYS A 118 14.57 -5.90 -4.27
C CYS A 118 13.14 -5.72 -3.75
N VAL A 119 12.25 -5.22 -4.60
CA VAL A 119 10.83 -4.99 -4.29
C VAL A 119 9.93 -5.76 -5.25
N GLY A 120 8.72 -6.10 -4.80
CA GLY A 120 7.74 -6.88 -5.57
C GLY A 120 6.97 -6.10 -6.64
N TYR A 121 7.36 -4.86 -6.93
CA TYR A 121 6.73 -3.98 -7.91
C TYR A 121 7.76 -3.15 -8.68
N ARG A 122 7.36 -2.59 -9.81
CA ARG A 122 8.16 -1.62 -10.58
C ARG A 122 7.31 -0.41 -10.95
N GLY A 123 7.77 0.79 -10.55
CA GLY A 123 7.03 2.03 -10.70
C GLY A 123 7.39 2.82 -11.98
N TYR A 124 6.37 3.36 -12.64
CA TYR A 124 6.51 4.21 -13.82
C TYR A 124 5.75 5.52 -13.66
N TYR A 125 6.37 6.66 -13.98
CA TYR A 125 5.67 7.95 -13.95
C TYR A 125 4.69 8.09 -15.13
N ALA A 126 4.95 7.43 -16.25
CA ALA A 126 4.06 7.38 -17.40
C ALA A 126 3.23 6.08 -17.43
N GLU A 127 1.91 6.19 -17.46
CA GLU A 127 0.97 5.05 -17.50
C GLU A 127 1.24 4.14 -18.70
N ALA A 128 1.46 4.72 -19.89
CA ALA A 128 1.77 3.97 -21.10
C ALA A 128 3.03 3.10 -20.96
N ALA A 129 4.05 3.59 -20.23
CA ALA A 129 5.27 2.82 -19.98
C ALA A 129 5.01 1.66 -19.00
N ALA A 130 4.14 1.84 -18.01
CA ALA A 130 3.70 0.77 -17.13
C ALA A 130 2.97 -0.33 -17.91
N HIS A 131 2.10 0.05 -18.86
CA HIS A 131 1.40 -0.92 -19.72
C HIS A 131 2.33 -1.64 -20.71
N ALA A 132 3.35 -0.95 -21.23
CA ALA A 132 4.37 -1.59 -22.07
C ALA A 132 5.19 -2.63 -21.30
N GLU A 133 5.58 -2.31 -20.06
CA GLU A 133 6.21 -3.29 -19.16
C GLU A 133 5.25 -4.44 -18.86
N ALA A 134 3.97 -4.15 -18.59
CA ALA A 134 2.98 -5.18 -18.31
C ALA A 134 2.83 -6.15 -19.49
N ALA A 135 2.78 -5.65 -20.72
CA ALA A 135 2.75 -6.47 -21.93
C ALA A 135 4.01 -7.36 -22.05
N THR A 136 5.18 -6.82 -21.68
CA THR A 136 6.44 -7.59 -21.65
C THR A 136 6.37 -8.75 -20.64
N GLN A 137 5.83 -8.50 -19.44
CA GLN A 137 5.70 -9.54 -18.42
C GLN A 137 4.62 -10.58 -18.79
N ILE A 138 3.52 -10.17 -19.41
CA ILE A 138 2.48 -11.08 -19.94
C ILE A 138 3.08 -11.99 -21.02
N ALA A 139 3.86 -11.44 -21.96
CA ALA A 139 4.54 -12.23 -23.00
C ALA A 139 5.55 -13.23 -22.41
N ALA A 140 6.08 -12.95 -21.21
CA ALA A 140 6.95 -13.85 -20.45
C ALA A 140 6.17 -14.88 -19.59
N GLY A 141 4.84 -14.93 -19.70
CA GLY A 141 3.99 -15.94 -19.02
C GLY A 141 3.56 -15.57 -17.61
N PHE A 142 3.73 -14.31 -17.19
CA PHE A 142 3.25 -13.84 -15.89
C PHE A 142 1.79 -13.36 -15.95
N GLU A 143 1.07 -13.52 -14.85
CA GLU A 143 -0.11 -12.70 -14.57
C GLU A 143 0.35 -11.34 -14.05
N VAL A 144 -0.27 -10.27 -14.52
CA VAL A 144 0.21 -8.91 -14.29
C VAL A 144 -0.94 -8.00 -13.89
N THR A 145 -0.67 -7.04 -13.01
CA THR A 145 -1.57 -5.94 -12.71
C THR A 145 -0.81 -4.63 -12.77
N VAL A 146 -1.43 -3.62 -13.37
CA VAL A 146 -1.01 -2.22 -13.31
C VAL A 146 -1.99 -1.48 -12.44
N TYR A 147 -1.51 -0.74 -11.45
CA TYR A 147 -2.38 0.03 -10.55
C TYR A 147 -1.81 1.42 -10.24
N PRO A 148 -2.69 2.41 -10.05
CA PRO A 148 -2.27 3.76 -9.70
C PRO A 148 -1.76 3.81 -8.25
N VAL A 149 -0.69 4.56 -8.04
CA VAL A 149 -0.20 4.96 -6.72
C VAL A 149 -0.52 6.44 -6.53
N HIS A 150 -1.19 6.78 -5.44
CA HIS A 150 -1.65 8.15 -5.18
C HIS A 150 -0.67 8.96 -4.33
N ALA A 151 0.05 8.32 -3.40
CA ALA A 151 1.07 8.93 -2.57
C ALA A 151 2.33 8.06 -2.56
N TYR A 152 3.48 8.68 -2.33
CA TYR A 152 4.75 7.97 -2.14
C TYR A 152 5.66 8.78 -1.21
N SER A 153 6.69 8.11 -0.70
CA SER A 153 7.74 8.69 0.12
C SER A 153 9.10 8.49 -0.55
N THR A 154 9.92 9.53 -0.58
CA THR A 154 11.35 9.43 -0.94
C THR A 154 12.21 9.02 0.24
N LEU A 155 11.60 8.55 1.34
CA LEU A 155 12.27 8.18 2.59
C LEU A 155 13.04 9.37 3.23
N GLY A 156 12.70 10.60 2.84
CA GLY A 156 13.38 11.81 3.27
C GLY A 156 14.69 12.11 2.53
N TRP A 157 15.09 11.29 1.54
CA TRP A 157 16.31 11.54 0.75
C TRP A 157 16.24 12.81 -0.08
N MET A 158 15.03 13.30 -0.38
CA MET A 158 14.84 14.54 -1.15
C MET A 158 14.57 15.76 -0.27
N ASN A 159 14.77 15.67 1.05
CA ASN A 159 14.58 16.81 1.96
C ASN A 159 15.46 18.02 1.58
N TRP A 160 16.67 17.79 1.07
CA TRP A 160 17.55 18.86 0.57
C TRP A 160 17.03 19.55 -0.69
N ALA A 161 16.08 18.92 -1.39
CA ALA A 161 15.43 19.40 -2.61
C ALA A 161 13.93 19.73 -2.40
N GLY A 162 13.49 19.92 -1.15
CA GLY A 162 12.10 20.31 -0.82
C GLY A 162 11.20 19.19 -0.27
N GLY A 163 11.71 17.96 -0.17
CA GLY A 163 10.97 16.81 0.38
C GLY A 163 9.80 16.35 -0.51
N ASP A 164 8.99 15.44 0.02
CA ASP A 164 7.83 14.90 -0.70
C ASP A 164 6.68 15.90 -0.67
N PRO A 165 6.19 16.42 -1.80
CA PRO A 165 5.09 17.39 -1.78
C PRO A 165 3.74 16.72 -1.50
N LEU A 166 2.77 17.51 -1.03
CA LEU A 166 1.35 17.14 -1.12
C LEU A 166 0.98 17.05 -2.61
N LEU A 167 0.17 16.07 -2.99
CA LEU A 167 -0.15 15.82 -4.41
C LEU A 167 -1.63 15.96 -4.68
N SER A 168 -1.99 16.48 -5.86
CA SER A 168 -3.39 16.52 -6.31
C SER A 168 -4.07 15.15 -6.34
N THR A 169 -3.29 14.07 -6.40
CA THR A 169 -3.73 12.66 -6.42
C THR A 169 -4.27 12.15 -5.09
N PHE A 170 -3.99 12.82 -3.96
CA PHE A 170 -4.50 12.41 -2.65
C PHE A 170 -5.00 13.56 -1.76
N ILE A 171 -4.76 14.82 -2.14
CA ILE A 171 -5.18 15.97 -1.32
C ILE A 171 -6.70 16.02 -1.08
N GLY A 172 -7.50 15.39 -1.96
CA GLY A 172 -8.95 15.34 -1.91
C GLY A 172 -9.57 14.24 -1.04
N TYR A 173 -8.80 13.31 -0.46
CA TYR A 173 -9.36 12.24 0.38
C TYR A 173 -10.08 12.78 1.64
N PRO A 174 -11.04 12.07 2.24
CA PRO A 174 -11.61 12.45 3.54
C PRO A 174 -10.53 12.78 4.59
N GLU A 175 -10.82 13.68 5.53
CA GLU A 175 -9.81 14.17 6.50
C GLU A 175 -9.06 13.04 7.20
N GLY A 176 -9.79 12.04 7.73
CA GLY A 176 -9.16 10.90 8.41
C GLY A 176 -8.26 10.06 7.50
N GLU A 177 -8.60 9.98 6.20
CA GLU A 177 -7.79 9.26 5.22
C GLU A 177 -6.57 10.07 4.77
N LEU A 178 -6.72 11.38 4.59
CA LEU A 178 -5.59 12.28 4.36
C LEU A 178 -4.59 12.21 5.53
N ALA A 179 -5.08 12.20 6.78
CA ALA A 179 -4.24 12.09 7.96
C ALA A 179 -3.46 10.77 7.95
N ARG A 180 -4.13 9.65 7.68
CA ARG A 180 -3.50 8.34 7.56
C ARG A 180 -2.39 8.30 6.53
N ILE A 181 -2.68 8.76 5.30
CA ILE A 181 -1.69 8.80 4.21
C ILE A 181 -0.47 9.61 4.63
N VAL A 182 -0.65 10.83 5.15
CA VAL A 182 0.48 11.67 5.60
C VAL A 182 1.29 10.98 6.69
N PHE A 183 0.64 10.33 7.66
CA PHE A 183 1.34 9.63 8.75
C PHE A 183 2.08 8.39 8.27
N HIS A 184 1.50 7.63 7.34
CA HIS A 184 2.10 6.46 6.72
C HIS A 184 3.41 6.83 6.01
N GLU A 185 3.34 7.81 5.12
CA GLU A 185 4.50 8.19 4.30
C GLU A 185 5.62 8.84 5.13
N LEU A 186 5.27 9.60 6.19
CA LEU A 186 6.24 10.12 7.15
C LEU A 186 6.84 9.01 8.02
N ALA A 187 6.10 7.93 8.31
CA ALA A 187 6.63 6.79 9.06
C ALA A 187 7.80 6.12 8.31
N HIS A 188 7.70 5.98 6.98
CA HIS A 188 8.80 5.46 6.17
C HIS A 188 10.10 6.27 6.28
N GLN A 189 10.01 7.56 6.63
CA GLN A 189 11.17 8.42 6.86
C GLN A 189 11.76 8.24 8.27
N VAL A 190 11.04 7.60 9.20
CA VAL A 190 11.56 7.24 10.53
C VAL A 190 12.39 5.95 10.46
N VAL A 191 11.86 4.94 9.77
CA VAL A 191 12.49 3.62 9.59
C VAL A 191 12.16 3.05 8.22
N TYR A 192 13.20 2.59 7.54
CA TYR A 192 13.10 1.77 6.33
C TYR A 192 14.20 0.70 6.37
N VAL A 193 13.81 -0.56 6.11
CA VAL A 193 14.72 -1.71 6.06
C VAL A 193 14.78 -2.23 4.62
N PRO A 194 15.94 -2.20 3.95
CA PRO A 194 16.10 -2.79 2.63
C PRO A 194 15.67 -4.26 2.60
N ASP A 195 15.07 -4.70 1.50
CA ASP A 195 14.61 -6.07 1.27
C ASP A 195 13.57 -6.60 2.30
N ASP A 196 12.89 -5.70 3.03
CA ASP A 196 11.85 -6.09 4.00
C ASP A 196 10.55 -5.28 3.86
N THR A 197 9.91 -5.37 2.70
CA THR A 197 8.63 -4.69 2.42
C THR A 197 7.58 -5.01 3.49
N ALA A 198 7.43 -6.26 3.93
CA ALA A 198 6.46 -6.61 4.96
C ALA A 198 6.70 -5.88 6.29
N PHE A 199 7.98 -5.69 6.69
CA PHE A 199 8.31 -4.90 7.87
C PHE A 199 7.98 -3.41 7.66
N ASN A 200 8.42 -2.83 6.54
CA ASN A 200 8.27 -1.40 6.26
C ASN A 200 6.80 -0.99 6.17
N GLU A 201 6.01 -1.73 5.39
CA GLU A 201 4.59 -1.45 5.19
C GLU A 201 3.80 -1.68 6.48
N SER A 202 4.04 -2.79 7.19
CA SER A 202 3.32 -3.04 8.45
C SER A 202 3.64 -2.02 9.54
N PHE A 203 4.89 -1.51 9.59
CA PHE A 203 5.25 -0.43 10.50
C PHE A 203 4.50 0.87 10.14
N ALA A 204 4.58 1.29 8.88
CA ALA A 204 3.92 2.50 8.42
C ALA A 204 2.40 2.40 8.61
N THR A 205 1.79 1.25 8.30
CA THR A 205 0.38 0.94 8.53
C THR A 205 -0.01 0.98 10.01
N ALA A 206 0.82 0.51 10.93
CA ALA A 206 0.56 0.64 12.36
C ALA A 206 0.58 2.11 12.82
N VAL A 207 1.56 2.90 12.35
CA VAL A 207 1.67 4.33 12.65
C VAL A 207 0.44 5.09 12.16
N GLU A 208 0.00 4.89 10.92
CA GLU A 208 -1.20 5.57 10.41
C GLU A 208 -2.49 5.13 11.14
N ARG A 209 -2.61 3.88 11.59
CA ARG A 209 -3.82 3.41 12.32
C ARG A 209 -3.89 4.07 13.68
N LEU A 210 -2.81 3.99 14.45
CA LEU A 210 -2.69 4.57 15.77
C LEU A 210 -2.76 6.11 15.72
N GLY A 211 -2.00 6.72 14.81
CA GLY A 211 -1.94 8.16 14.60
C GLY A 211 -3.24 8.73 14.06
N GLY A 212 -3.85 8.09 13.06
CA GLY A 212 -5.13 8.50 12.48
C GLY A 212 -6.28 8.44 13.49
N ALA A 213 -6.33 7.39 14.31
CA ALA A 213 -7.30 7.31 15.41
C ALA A 213 -7.10 8.44 16.43
N ARG A 214 -5.85 8.74 16.81
CA ARG A 214 -5.53 9.84 17.74
C ARG A 214 -5.86 11.22 17.16
N TRP A 215 -5.58 11.43 15.87
CA TRP A 215 -5.96 12.65 15.14
C TRP A 215 -7.48 12.85 15.17
N LEU A 216 -8.25 11.85 14.73
CA LEU A 216 -9.71 11.96 14.69
C LEU A 216 -10.30 12.20 16.07
N GLN A 217 -9.75 11.57 17.12
CA GLN A 217 -10.19 11.76 18.51
C GLN A 217 -9.94 13.18 19.03
N ARG A 218 -8.81 13.81 18.67
CA ARG A 218 -8.41 15.12 19.21
C ARG A 218 -8.79 16.31 18.35
N GLU A 219 -8.63 16.17 17.04
CA GLU A 219 -8.66 17.26 16.06
C GLU A 219 -9.84 17.14 15.10
N GLY A 220 -10.34 15.93 14.86
CA GLY A 220 -11.42 15.65 13.91
C GLY A 220 -12.79 16.04 14.45
N SER A 221 -13.58 16.71 13.61
CA SER A 221 -15.00 16.99 13.87
C SER A 221 -15.84 15.72 13.88
N GLU A 222 -17.06 15.79 14.41
CA GLU A 222 -18.00 14.66 14.36
C GLU A 222 -18.27 14.19 12.93
N ALA A 223 -18.44 15.13 11.99
CA ALA A 223 -18.60 14.84 10.58
C ALA A 223 -17.36 14.12 10.00
N ALA A 224 -16.14 14.58 10.32
CA ALA A 224 -14.91 13.92 9.85
C ALA A 224 -14.76 12.50 10.41
N ARG A 225 -15.16 12.27 11.67
CA ARG A 225 -15.16 10.93 12.28
C ARG A 225 -16.16 10.00 11.59
N ALA A 226 -17.38 10.48 11.33
CA ALA A 226 -18.42 9.71 10.68
C ALA A 226 -18.04 9.37 9.21
N GLU A 227 -17.54 10.36 8.47
CA GLU A 227 -17.07 10.17 7.10
C GLU A 227 -15.93 9.15 7.04
N TYR A 228 -14.93 9.28 7.92
CA TYR A 228 -13.83 8.33 8.00
C TYR A 228 -14.29 6.93 8.41
N ALA A 229 -15.18 6.80 9.40
CA ALA A 229 -15.70 5.51 9.83
C ALA A 229 -16.41 4.79 8.68
N ALA A 230 -17.21 5.50 7.87
CA ALA A 230 -17.85 4.94 6.69
C ALA A 230 -16.83 4.55 5.61
N PHE A 231 -15.80 5.38 5.38
CA PHE A 231 -14.73 5.11 4.43
C PHE A 231 -13.93 3.86 4.82
N ASP A 232 -13.48 3.79 6.07
CA ASP A 232 -12.71 2.66 6.60
C ASP A 232 -13.55 1.38 6.65
N ALA A 233 -14.82 1.44 7.05
CA ALA A 233 -15.70 0.28 7.05
C ALA A 233 -15.78 -0.38 5.67
N ARG A 234 -15.93 0.42 4.59
CA ARG A 234 -15.91 -0.09 3.21
C ARG A 234 -14.56 -0.71 2.85
N ARG A 235 -13.46 -0.04 3.19
CA ARG A 235 -12.10 -0.55 2.98
C ARG A 235 -11.88 -1.89 3.68
N GLN A 236 -12.26 -2.02 4.94
CA GLN A 236 -12.11 -3.26 5.71
C GLN A 236 -12.94 -4.40 5.13
N GLN A 237 -14.18 -4.13 4.70
CA GLN A 237 -15.03 -5.15 4.07
C GLN A 237 -14.42 -5.65 2.75
N PHE A 238 -13.99 -4.74 1.86
CA PHE A 238 -13.36 -5.14 0.60
C PHE A 238 -12.05 -5.89 0.83
N ARG A 239 -11.24 -5.41 1.78
CA ARG A 239 -10.00 -6.06 2.18
C ARG A 239 -10.25 -7.47 2.72
N ALA A 240 -11.30 -7.70 3.49
CA ALA A 240 -11.64 -9.04 3.97
C ALA A 240 -11.95 -10.01 2.82
N LEU A 241 -12.66 -9.56 1.78
CA LEU A 241 -12.93 -10.34 0.57
C LEU A 241 -11.62 -10.74 -0.11
N SER A 242 -10.76 -9.76 -0.39
CA SER A 242 -9.46 -9.94 -1.00
C SER A 242 -8.53 -10.88 -0.22
N LEU A 243 -8.44 -10.72 1.11
CA LEU A 243 -7.59 -11.55 1.97
C LEU A 243 -8.08 -13.00 2.03
N GLN A 244 -9.39 -13.21 2.06
CA GLN A 244 -9.94 -14.56 2.01
C GLN A 244 -9.57 -15.23 0.69
N THR A 245 -9.77 -14.55 -0.45
CA THR A 245 -9.39 -15.10 -1.77
C THR A 245 -7.90 -15.41 -1.86
N ARG A 246 -7.03 -14.54 -1.31
CA ARG A 246 -5.59 -14.81 -1.23
C ARG A 246 -5.31 -16.10 -0.45
N ARG A 247 -5.99 -16.35 0.68
CA ARG A 247 -5.84 -17.59 1.46
C ARG A 247 -6.31 -18.80 0.66
N ASP A 248 -7.43 -18.70 -0.03
CA ASP A 248 -7.98 -19.78 -0.85
C ASP A 248 -6.99 -20.15 -1.96
N LEU A 249 -6.47 -19.15 -2.69
CA LEU A 249 -5.45 -19.35 -3.72
C LEU A 249 -4.14 -19.92 -3.16
N ALA A 250 -3.69 -19.46 -1.99
CA ALA A 250 -2.51 -20.02 -1.33
C ALA A 250 -2.69 -21.50 -1.00
N ALA A 251 -3.88 -21.91 -0.56
CA ALA A 251 -4.20 -23.31 -0.30
C ALA A 251 -4.18 -24.14 -1.59
N VAL A 252 -4.73 -23.61 -2.69
CA VAL A 252 -4.68 -24.25 -4.02
C VAL A 252 -3.22 -24.46 -4.46
N TYR A 253 -2.35 -23.48 -4.28
CA TYR A 253 -0.94 -23.59 -4.71
C TYR A 253 -0.07 -24.44 -3.77
N ALA A 254 -0.57 -24.79 -2.58
CA ALA A 254 0.06 -25.70 -1.65
C ALA A 254 -0.52 -27.12 -1.70
N SER A 255 -1.52 -27.37 -2.57
CA SER A 255 -2.27 -28.63 -2.63
C SER A 255 -1.42 -29.82 -3.05
N LYS A 256 -1.94 -31.04 -2.85
CA LYS A 256 -1.27 -32.28 -3.28
C LYS A 256 -1.17 -32.33 -4.81
N GLU A 257 -2.17 -31.80 -5.51
CA GLU A 257 -2.20 -31.72 -6.97
C GLU A 257 -1.10 -30.79 -7.49
N ALA A 258 -0.88 -29.65 -6.84
CA ALA A 258 0.24 -28.76 -7.15
C ALA A 258 1.60 -29.42 -6.92
N GLN A 259 1.75 -30.17 -5.82
CA GLN A 259 2.98 -30.92 -5.52
C GLN A 259 3.23 -32.07 -6.51
N ALA A 260 2.16 -32.70 -7.00
CA ALA A 260 2.22 -33.76 -8.01
C ALA A 260 2.40 -33.24 -9.45
N GLY A 261 2.35 -31.93 -9.67
CA GLY A 261 2.44 -31.32 -11.01
C GLY A 261 1.18 -31.49 -11.86
N ASP A 262 0.03 -31.79 -11.26
CA ASP A 262 -1.26 -31.85 -11.95
C ASP A 262 -1.83 -30.43 -12.17
N TRP A 263 -1.23 -29.72 -13.12
CA TRP A 263 -1.58 -28.33 -13.41
C TRP A 263 -3.00 -28.16 -13.95
N ALA A 264 -3.61 -29.20 -14.54
CA ALA A 264 -4.99 -29.14 -15.00
C ALA A 264 -5.95 -29.05 -13.80
N SER A 265 -5.75 -29.88 -12.77
CA SER A 265 -6.52 -29.80 -11.52
C SER A 265 -6.28 -28.48 -10.78
N VAL A 266 -5.02 -28.04 -10.66
CA VAL A 266 -4.69 -26.75 -10.03
C VAL A 266 -5.35 -25.58 -10.75
N ALA A 267 -5.40 -25.59 -12.10
CA ALA A 267 -6.07 -24.56 -12.88
C ALA A 267 -7.58 -24.53 -12.61
N ALA A 268 -8.24 -25.70 -12.52
CA ALA A 268 -9.65 -25.79 -12.18
C ALA A 268 -9.95 -25.29 -10.76
N GLN A 269 -9.12 -25.66 -9.78
CA GLN A 269 -9.24 -25.19 -8.40
C GLN A 269 -9.04 -23.66 -8.30
N LYS A 270 -8.05 -23.12 -9.02
CA LYS A 270 -7.82 -21.67 -9.12
C LYS A 270 -9.06 -20.97 -9.70
N ALA A 271 -9.60 -21.48 -10.81
CA ALA A 271 -10.79 -20.89 -11.44
C ALA A 271 -11.98 -20.87 -10.48
N ALA A 272 -12.23 -21.97 -9.75
CA ALA A 272 -13.28 -22.03 -8.74
C ALA A 272 -13.09 -21.00 -7.61
N ALA A 273 -11.86 -20.82 -7.10
CA ALA A 273 -11.56 -19.79 -6.09
C ALA A 273 -11.80 -18.36 -6.62
N MET A 274 -11.48 -18.11 -7.90
CA MET A 274 -11.73 -16.82 -8.55
C MET A 274 -13.22 -16.55 -8.78
N ASP A 275 -14.01 -17.58 -9.10
CA ASP A 275 -15.45 -17.47 -9.26
C ASP A 275 -16.16 -17.26 -7.93
N ASP A 276 -15.74 -17.96 -6.87
CA ASP A 276 -16.22 -17.72 -5.51
C ASP A 276 -15.89 -16.29 -5.03
N PHE A 277 -14.69 -15.78 -5.35
CA PHE A 277 -14.36 -14.37 -5.10
C PHE A 277 -15.34 -13.41 -5.79
N ARG A 278 -15.64 -13.62 -7.07
CA ARG A 278 -16.60 -12.78 -7.82
C ARG A 278 -18.01 -12.89 -7.25
N ALA A 279 -18.43 -14.09 -6.82
CA ALA A 279 -19.71 -14.30 -6.16
C ALA A 279 -19.82 -13.57 -4.82
N ARG A 280 -18.78 -13.66 -3.96
CA ARG A 280 -18.71 -12.92 -2.70
C ARG A 280 -18.71 -11.41 -2.92
N TYR A 281 -17.98 -10.92 -3.92
CA TYR A 281 -18.01 -9.51 -4.32
C TYR A 281 -19.42 -9.08 -4.79
N ALA A 282 -20.11 -9.92 -5.56
CA ALA A 282 -21.49 -9.69 -5.97
C ALA A 282 -22.50 -9.73 -4.80
N GLY A 283 -22.10 -10.15 -3.60
CA GLY A 283 -22.86 -10.04 -2.35
C GLY A 283 -22.45 -8.85 -1.48
N TRP A 284 -21.36 -8.14 -1.81
CA TRP A 284 -20.85 -7.03 -1.00
C TRP A 284 -21.79 -5.80 -1.08
N PRO A 285 -22.16 -5.19 0.08
CA PRO A 285 -23.05 -4.02 0.14
C PRO A 285 -22.34 -2.68 -0.09
N GLY A 286 -21.02 -2.68 -0.33
CA GLY A 286 -20.29 -1.46 -0.67
C GLY A 286 -20.84 -0.80 -1.94
N PRO A 287 -20.50 0.48 -2.19
CA PRO A 287 -20.89 1.14 -3.43
C PRO A 287 -20.28 0.39 -4.60
N ARG A 288 -21.07 -0.44 -5.28
CA ARG A 288 -20.70 -1.04 -6.56
C ARG A 288 -20.66 0.09 -7.56
N GLN A 289 -19.47 0.62 -7.77
CA GLN A 289 -19.21 1.71 -8.69
C GLN A 289 -17.89 1.41 -9.41
N GLY A 290 -17.95 1.46 -10.74
CA GLY A 290 -16.85 1.53 -11.71
C GLY A 290 -15.51 0.91 -11.29
N ALA A 291 -14.73 1.62 -10.49
CA ALA A 291 -13.37 1.24 -10.10
C ALA A 291 -13.28 -0.12 -9.40
N TYR A 292 -14.19 -0.45 -8.47
CA TYR A 292 -14.18 -1.77 -7.81
C TYR A 292 -14.56 -2.89 -8.78
N ASP A 293 -15.56 -2.66 -9.64
CA ASP A 293 -15.96 -3.66 -10.64
C ASP A 293 -14.83 -3.91 -11.66
N ALA A 294 -14.18 -2.84 -12.13
CA ALA A 294 -13.03 -2.93 -13.01
C ALA A 294 -11.84 -3.64 -12.35
N TRP A 295 -11.62 -3.41 -11.06
CA TRP A 295 -10.59 -4.10 -10.28
C TRP A 295 -10.89 -5.60 -10.17
N VAL A 296 -12.11 -5.97 -9.78
CA VAL A 296 -12.55 -7.37 -9.61
C VAL A 296 -12.48 -8.12 -10.94
N ALA A 297 -12.91 -7.48 -12.03
CA ALA A 297 -12.87 -8.06 -13.36
C ALA A 297 -11.44 -8.38 -13.82
N ARG A 298 -10.44 -7.60 -13.39
CA ARG A 298 -9.03 -7.75 -13.77
C ARG A 298 -8.19 -8.49 -12.73
N ALA A 299 -8.77 -8.82 -11.56
CA ALA A 299 -8.06 -9.43 -10.45
C ALA A 299 -7.44 -10.76 -10.86
N ASN A 300 -6.18 -10.97 -10.48
CA ASN A 300 -5.39 -12.17 -10.76
C ASN A 300 -4.36 -12.39 -9.64
N ASN A 301 -3.44 -13.35 -9.81
CA ASN A 301 -2.45 -13.64 -8.77
C ASN A 301 -1.59 -12.44 -8.40
N ALA A 302 -1.17 -11.63 -9.38
CA ALA A 302 -0.37 -10.44 -9.10
C ALA A 302 -1.16 -9.43 -8.26
N THR A 303 -2.46 -9.32 -8.51
CA THR A 303 -3.37 -8.50 -7.69
C THR A 303 -3.41 -8.96 -6.23
N PHE A 304 -3.68 -10.24 -5.98
CA PHE A 304 -3.78 -10.77 -4.61
C PHE A 304 -2.43 -10.86 -3.90
N ALA A 305 -1.35 -11.09 -4.65
CA ALA A 305 0.00 -11.10 -4.14
C ALA A 305 0.43 -9.70 -3.66
N ALA A 306 0.10 -8.64 -4.41
CA ALA A 306 0.38 -7.25 -4.03
C ALA A 306 -0.33 -6.83 -2.73
N GLN A 307 -1.53 -7.37 -2.46
CA GLN A 307 -2.29 -7.05 -1.24
C GLN A 307 -1.73 -7.72 0.03
N GLY A 308 -0.96 -8.80 -0.10
CA GLY A 308 -0.51 -9.61 1.03
C GLY A 308 0.58 -8.98 1.89
N VAL A 309 1.19 -7.88 1.46
CA VAL A 309 2.42 -7.36 2.09
C VAL A 309 2.16 -6.34 3.20
N TYR A 310 1.00 -5.68 3.19
CA TYR A 310 0.76 -4.49 4.02
C TYR A 310 0.41 -4.78 5.47
N ASP A 311 -0.10 -5.97 5.79
CA ASP A 311 -0.79 -6.16 7.07
C ASP A 311 -0.34 -7.33 7.93
N ASP A 312 0.54 -8.19 7.42
CA ASP A 312 0.94 -9.42 8.11
C ASP A 312 1.56 -9.17 9.49
N ARG A 313 2.07 -7.94 9.74
CA ARG A 313 2.77 -7.59 11.00
C ARG A 313 2.20 -6.39 11.75
N VAL A 314 1.09 -5.82 11.29
CA VAL A 314 0.47 -4.64 11.91
C VAL A 314 0.09 -4.89 13.38
N PRO A 315 -0.55 -6.02 13.76
CA PRO A 315 -0.87 -6.30 15.16
C PRO A 315 0.35 -6.30 16.09
N GLN A 316 1.51 -6.74 15.60
CA GLN A 316 2.75 -6.81 16.35
C GLN A 316 3.31 -5.41 16.61
N PHE A 317 3.23 -4.49 15.64
CA PHE A 317 3.63 -3.10 15.86
C PHE A 317 2.64 -2.36 16.78
N GLU A 318 1.33 -2.59 16.65
CA GLU A 318 0.33 -2.04 17.56
C GLU A 318 0.55 -2.55 19.00
N ALA A 319 0.86 -3.83 19.17
CA ALA A 319 1.21 -4.40 20.46
C ALA A 319 2.53 -3.83 21.02
N LEU A 320 3.55 -3.63 20.18
CA LEU A 320 4.80 -3.00 20.58
C LEU A 320 4.57 -1.56 21.07
N PHE A 321 3.69 -0.80 20.42
CA PHE A 321 3.32 0.55 20.88
C PHE A 321 2.72 0.52 22.29
N VAL A 322 1.86 -0.47 22.59
CA VAL A 322 1.31 -0.66 23.94
C VAL A 322 2.40 -1.08 24.95
N GLN A 323 3.31 -1.98 24.58
CA GLN A 323 4.43 -2.41 25.43
C GLN A 323 5.38 -1.26 25.78
N GLU A 324 5.57 -0.33 24.85
CA GLU A 324 6.36 0.89 25.06
C GLU A 324 5.56 2.01 25.76
N GLY A 325 4.41 1.68 26.36
CA GLY A 325 3.63 2.60 27.19
C GLY A 325 2.79 3.60 26.39
N ARG A 326 2.51 3.32 25.11
CA ARG A 326 1.85 4.25 24.17
C ARG A 326 2.62 5.56 23.99
N ASP A 327 3.94 5.49 24.14
CA ASP A 327 4.86 6.61 23.95
C ASP A 327 5.54 6.52 22.58
N TRP A 328 5.34 7.56 21.76
CA TRP A 328 5.81 7.58 20.38
C TRP A 328 7.35 7.57 20.25
N PRO A 329 8.11 8.41 20.98
CA PRO A 329 9.57 8.32 20.97
C PRO A 329 10.12 6.94 21.33
N ARG A 330 9.59 6.31 22.39
CA ARG A 330 10.00 4.95 22.80
C ARG A 330 9.63 3.89 21.77
N PHE A 331 8.41 3.98 21.21
CA PHE A 331 7.97 3.10 20.14
C PHE A 331 8.88 3.18 18.91
N HIS A 332 9.16 4.39 18.41
CA HIS A 332 10.07 4.58 17.28
C HIS A 332 11.49 4.08 17.58
N ALA A 333 11.99 4.29 18.81
CA ALA A 333 13.28 3.74 19.23
C ALA A 333 13.28 2.20 19.24
N ALA A 334 12.18 1.57 19.68
CA ALA A 334 12.02 0.12 19.65
C ALA A 334 11.98 -0.43 18.22
N VAL A 335 11.25 0.23 17.31
CA VAL A 335 11.20 -0.13 15.89
C VAL A 335 12.59 0.01 15.24
N LYS A 336 13.34 1.07 15.55
CA LYS A 336 14.74 1.23 15.08
C LYS A 336 15.65 0.10 15.56
N ARG A 337 15.50 -0.36 16.81
CA ARG A 337 16.23 -1.53 17.30
C ARG A 337 15.88 -2.80 16.51
N LEU A 338 14.59 -3.04 16.23
CA LEU A 338 14.16 -4.16 15.40
C LEU A 338 14.73 -4.07 13.98
N ALA A 339 14.72 -2.88 13.38
CA ALA A 339 15.22 -2.62 12.04
C ALA A 339 16.72 -2.93 11.87
N ALA A 340 17.51 -2.68 12.92
CA ALA A 340 18.95 -2.97 12.93
C ALA A 340 19.30 -4.46 13.08
N MET A 341 18.34 -5.32 13.44
CA MET A 341 18.58 -6.76 13.59
C MET A 341 18.70 -7.46 12.22
N PRO A 342 19.42 -8.60 12.14
CA PRO A 342 19.30 -9.51 11.01
C PRO A 342 17.85 -9.94 10.80
N LYS A 343 17.44 -10.16 9.55
CA LYS A 343 16.04 -10.45 9.19
C LYS A 343 15.43 -11.59 10.01
N ALA A 344 16.16 -12.70 10.15
CA ALA A 344 15.66 -13.85 10.92
C ALA A 344 15.41 -13.52 12.40
N GLU A 345 16.29 -12.74 13.02
CA GLU A 345 16.16 -12.31 14.42
C GLU A 345 15.02 -11.30 14.59
N ARG A 346 14.90 -10.33 13.67
CA ARG A 346 13.79 -9.37 13.60
C ARG A 346 12.44 -10.08 13.51
N ASP A 347 12.35 -11.05 12.60
CA ASP A 347 11.14 -11.85 12.39
C ASP A 347 10.78 -12.66 13.64
N ALA A 348 11.77 -13.26 14.31
CA ALA A 348 11.55 -13.97 15.56
C ALA A 348 11.12 -13.02 16.70
N ALA A 349 11.69 -11.81 16.78
CA ALA A 349 11.31 -10.81 17.77
C ALA A 349 9.87 -10.34 17.59
N LEU A 350 9.45 -10.03 16.36
CA LEU A 350 8.08 -9.64 16.04
C LEU A 350 7.09 -10.77 16.35
N LYS A 351 7.42 -12.02 16.02
CA LYS A 351 6.61 -13.20 16.39
C LYS A 351 6.47 -13.39 17.90
N ARG A 352 7.46 -12.99 18.72
CA ARG A 352 7.34 -13.04 20.19
C ARG A 352 6.36 -12.00 20.72
N ILE A 353 6.36 -10.79 20.14
CA ILE A 353 5.41 -9.73 20.51
C ILE A 353 3.97 -10.21 20.30
N ASP A 354 3.71 -10.91 19.20
CA ASP A 354 2.41 -11.52 18.87
C ASP A 354 1.89 -12.46 19.97
N ARG A 355 2.76 -13.35 20.49
CA ARG A 355 2.40 -14.30 21.55
C ARG A 355 2.02 -13.62 22.86
N ILE A 356 2.72 -12.53 23.21
CA ILE A 356 2.45 -11.76 24.43
C ILE A 356 1.12 -11.00 24.29
N ALA A 357 0.86 -10.42 23.12
CA ALA A 357 -0.40 -9.75 22.82
C ALA A 357 -1.59 -10.72 22.81
N GLY A 358 -1.41 -11.93 22.27
CA GLY A 358 -2.41 -13.00 22.30
C GLY A 358 -2.72 -13.52 23.70
N ALA A 359 -1.71 -13.62 24.57
CA ALA A 359 -1.88 -14.02 25.97
C ALA A 359 -2.54 -12.94 26.86
N ALA A 360 -2.41 -11.67 26.48
CA ALA A 360 -2.99 -10.54 27.21
C ALA A 360 -4.43 -10.20 26.78
N ARG A 361 -5.00 -10.86 25.76
CA ARG A 361 -6.41 -10.70 25.39
C ARG A 361 -7.28 -11.55 26.34
N PRO A 362 -8.20 -10.97 27.14
CA PRO A 362 -9.23 -11.78 27.77
C PRO A 362 -10.09 -12.43 26.68
N ALA A 363 -10.56 -13.65 26.92
CA ALA A 363 -11.34 -14.48 25.98
C ALA A 363 -12.76 -13.95 25.64
N SER A 364 -12.96 -12.63 25.60
CA SER A 364 -14.25 -11.97 25.36
C SER A 364 -14.21 -11.11 24.09
N ALA A 365 -13.77 -11.70 22.97
CA ALA A 365 -14.06 -11.18 21.63
C ALA A 365 -14.72 -12.25 20.74
N ALA A 366 -15.28 -13.30 21.36
CA ALA A 366 -16.25 -14.16 20.72
C ALA A 366 -17.65 -13.62 21.01
N MET A 367 -18.42 -13.39 19.94
CA MET A 367 -19.88 -13.30 19.94
C MET A 367 -20.51 -12.13 20.73
N ILE A 368 -20.74 -11.01 20.04
CA ILE A 368 -21.97 -10.23 20.26
C ILE A 368 -22.67 -10.12 18.91
N GLY A 369 -23.37 -11.19 18.54
CA GLY A 369 -24.47 -11.07 17.59
C GLY A 369 -25.64 -10.40 18.30
N PRO A 370 -26.41 -9.52 17.64
CA PRO A 370 -27.60 -8.96 18.26
C PRO A 370 -28.66 -10.06 18.39
N SER A 371 -28.82 -10.58 19.61
CA SER A 371 -30.02 -11.30 20.03
C SER A 371 -31.16 -10.29 20.16
N ILE A 372 -32.04 -10.27 19.16
CA ILE A 372 -33.33 -9.57 19.20
C ILE A 372 -34.28 -10.39 20.09
N PRO A 373 -34.83 -9.85 21.19
CA PRO A 373 -35.96 -10.48 21.86
C PRO A 373 -37.24 -10.13 21.11
N ALA A 374 -37.89 -11.15 20.55
CA ALA A 374 -39.29 -11.07 20.16
C ALA A 374 -40.16 -10.90 21.41
N ARG A 375 -41.02 -9.88 21.43
CA ARG A 375 -42.27 -9.94 22.20
C ARG A 375 -43.45 -9.31 21.45
N PRO A 376 -44.67 -9.83 21.68
CA PRO A 376 -45.86 -9.58 20.88
C PRO A 376 -46.75 -8.49 21.51
N HIS A 377 -47.62 -7.86 20.72
CA HIS A 377 -48.95 -7.32 21.06
C HIS A 377 -49.50 -6.77 19.72
N GLY A 378 -50.70 -7.11 19.24
CA GLY A 378 -51.97 -7.23 19.94
C GLY A 378 -52.82 -6.02 19.55
N ASP A 379 -53.89 -6.27 18.81
CA ASP A 379 -54.93 -5.34 18.36
C ASP A 379 -55.39 -4.31 19.41
N HIS A 380 -55.77 -3.11 18.95
CA HIS A 380 -57.17 -2.62 18.99
C HIS A 380 -57.25 -1.14 18.55
N GLY A 381 -58.22 -0.82 17.67
CA GLY A 381 -58.78 0.53 17.59
C GLY A 381 -59.46 0.89 16.27
N ALA A 382 -60.78 0.60 16.21
CA ALA A 382 -61.83 1.07 15.28
C ALA A 382 -62.18 0.14 14.11
#